data_AF-A0A3S0FPN3-F1
#
_entry.id   AF-A0A3S0FPN3-F1
#
_cell.length_a   1.000
_cell.length_b   1.000
_cell.length_c   1.000
_cell.angle_alpha   90.00
_cell.angle_beta   90.00
_cell.angle_gamma   90.00
#
_symmetry.space_group_name_H-M   'P 1'
#
loop_
_entity.id
_entity.type
_entity.pdbx_description
1 polymer ?
#
loop_
_entity_poly.entity_id
_entity_poly.type
_entity_poly.pdbx_seq_one_letter_code
_entity_poly.pdbx_strand_id
1 'polypeptide(L)' 'MTATTDKPENPKPPAWALAGEIVRTPQHAMRILVRAQAQGRTHLVPQARNVHAKLKRAAATKPARGAL' A
#
# COMPACT_ATOMS: atom_id res chain seq x y z
N MET A 1 -8.85 -30.79 -25.49
CA MET A 1 -9.01 -30.14 -24.18
C MET A 1 -7.62 -29.71 -23.71
N THR A 2 -7.24 -28.45 -23.87
CA THR A 2 -5.90 -27.95 -23.51
C THR A 2 -5.94 -27.30 -22.13
N ALA A 3 -5.22 -27.89 -21.18
CA ALA A 3 -5.01 -27.35 -19.84
C ALA A 3 -4.18 -26.06 -19.95
N THR A 4 -4.81 -24.92 -19.67
CA THR A 4 -4.14 -23.63 -19.57
C THR A 4 -3.38 -23.60 -18.24
N THR A 5 -2.06 -23.56 -18.31
CA THR A 5 -1.17 -23.37 -17.16
C THR A 5 -1.47 -22.01 -16.52
N ASP A 6 -2.18 -22.02 -15.39
CA ASP A 6 -2.37 -20.90 -14.49
C ASP A 6 -1.01 -20.57 -13.85
N LYS A 7 -0.32 -19.55 -14.38
CA LYS A 7 0.90 -19.03 -13.76
C LYS A 7 0.48 -18.40 -12.42
N PRO A 8 1.18 -18.63 -11.31
CA PRO A 8 0.85 -17.97 -10.06
C PRO A 8 1.03 -16.46 -10.25
N GLU A 9 -0.09 -15.74 -10.32
CA GLU A 9 -0.09 -14.28 -10.35
C GLU A 9 0.66 -13.81 -9.10
N ASN A 10 1.82 -13.18 -9.29
CA ASN A 10 2.50 -12.48 -8.21
C ASN A 10 1.46 -11.60 -7.50
N PRO A 11 1.26 -11.73 -6.17
CA PRO A 11 0.23 -10.97 -5.50
C PRO A 11 0.51 -9.49 -5.73
N LYS A 12 -0.42 -8.82 -6.44
CA LYS A 12 -0.34 -7.38 -6.69
C LYS A 12 -0.20 -6.70 -5.33
N PRO A 13 0.76 -5.77 -5.16
CA PRO A 13 0.94 -5.08 -3.89
C PRO A 13 -0.37 -4.40 -3.49
N PRO A 14 -0.75 -4.44 -2.20
CA PRO A 14 -1.99 -3.85 -1.75
C PRO A 14 -2.02 -2.36 -2.09
N ALA A 15 -3.14 -1.94 -2.67
CA ALA A 15 -3.39 -0.58 -3.09
C ALA A 15 -4.53 -0.01 -2.25
N TRP A 16 -4.37 1.23 -1.78
CA TRP A 16 -5.40 1.95 -1.03
C TRP A 16 -5.68 3.31 -1.67
N ALA A 17 -6.94 3.69 -1.72
CA ALA A 17 -7.34 5.03 -2.14
C ALA A 17 -7.11 6.03 -0.99
N LEU A 18 -6.42 7.13 -1.28
CA LEU A 18 -6.17 8.22 -0.33
C LEU A 18 -6.06 9.55 -1.09
N ALA A 19 -6.79 10.58 -0.64
CA ALA A 19 -6.77 11.92 -1.24
C ALA A 19 -7.08 11.96 -2.76
N GLY A 20 -7.84 10.98 -3.26
CA GLY A 20 -8.13 10.82 -4.70
C GLY A 20 -7.05 10.07 -5.50
N GLU A 21 -5.98 9.61 -4.83
CA GLU A 21 -4.88 8.87 -5.45
C GLU A 21 -4.88 7.39 -5.03
N ILE A 22 -4.33 6.52 -5.88
CA ILE A 22 -4.05 5.13 -5.53
C ILE A 22 -2.65 5.02 -4.94
N VAL A 23 -2.58 4.69 -3.65
CA VAL A 23 -1.34 4.58 -2.87
C VAL A 23 -0.94 3.13 -2.72
N ARG A 24 0.29 2.81 -3.16
CA ARG A 24 0.83 1.43 -3.12
C ARG A 24 2.07 1.26 -2.25
N THR A 25 2.63 2.35 -1.72
CA THR A 25 3.86 2.31 -0.91
C THR A 25 3.75 3.18 0.34
N PRO A 26 4.35 2.77 1.48
CA PRO A 26 4.32 3.57 2.70
C PRO A 26 4.85 5.00 2.47
N GLN A 27 5.93 5.14 1.68
CA GLN A 27 6.53 6.42 1.33
C GLN A 27 5.54 7.36 0.60
N HIS A 28 4.67 6.81 -0.26
CA HIS A 28 3.65 7.62 -0.94
C HIS A 28 2.55 8.08 0.03
N ALA A 29 2.09 7.22 0.96
CA ALA A 29 1.20 7.65 2.04
C ALA A 29 1.83 8.77 2.89
N MET A 30 3.14 8.68 3.17
CA MET A 30 3.86 9.71 3.94
C MET A 30 3.95 11.04 3.18
N ARG A 31 4.20 11.01 1.86
CA ARG A 31 4.18 12.22 1.02
C ARG A 31 2.81 12.91 1.05
N ILE A 32 1.73 12.14 0.99
CA ILE A 32 0.37 12.68 1.09
C ILE A 32 0.11 13.26 2.49
N LEU A 33 0.60 12.61 3.56
CA LEU A 33 0.52 13.13 4.91
C LEU A 33 1.18 14.51 5.04
N VAL A 34 2.43 14.64 4.58
CA VAL A 34 3.18 15.91 4.64
C VAL A 34 2.47 17.00 3.84
N ARG A 35 1.99 16.68 2.63
CA ARG A 35 1.21 17.63 1.80
C ARG A 35 -0.10 18.04 2.50
N ALA A 36 -0.81 17.10 3.10
CA ALA A 36 -2.05 17.38 3.82
C ALA A 36 -1.81 18.32 5.02
N GLN A 37 -0.72 18.13 5.77
CA GLN A 37 -0.35 19.02 6.86
C GLN A 37 0.01 20.41 6.36
N ALA A 38 0.81 20.53 5.30
CA ALA A 38 1.19 21.81 4.71
C ALA A 38 -0.01 22.59 4.13
N GLN A 39 -1.01 21.88 3.59
CA GLN A 39 -2.24 22.47 3.05
C GLN A 39 -3.34 22.70 4.09
N GLY A 40 -3.11 22.39 5.38
CA GLY A 40 -4.14 22.47 6.42
C GLY A 40 -5.29 21.47 6.26
N ARG A 41 -5.13 20.42 5.46
CA ARG A 41 -6.13 19.36 5.22
C ARG A 41 -6.09 18.31 6.33
N THR A 42 -6.41 18.74 7.55
CA THR A 42 -6.31 17.93 8.78
C THR A 42 -7.13 16.64 8.73
N HIS A 43 -8.24 16.59 7.99
CA HIS A 43 -9.05 15.38 7.79
C HIS A 43 -8.31 14.23 7.09
N LEU A 44 -7.29 14.53 6.27
CA LEU A 44 -6.48 13.52 5.57
C LEU A 44 -5.38 12.93 6.45
N VAL A 45 -4.98 13.63 7.52
CA VAL A 45 -3.91 13.20 8.44
C VAL A 45 -4.17 11.82 9.06
N PRO A 46 -5.32 11.56 9.71
CA PRO A 46 -5.59 10.23 10.28
C PRO A 46 -5.71 9.15 9.19
N GLN A 47 -6.24 9.49 8.01
CA GLN A 47 -6.37 8.57 6.88
C GLN A 47 -5.00 8.15 6.34
N ALA A 48 -4.10 9.12 6.12
CA ALA A 48 -2.76 8.86 5.62
C ALA A 48 -1.91 8.02 6.59
N ARG A 49 -2.05 8.27 7.90
CA ARG A 49 -1.39 7.46 8.94
C ARG A 49 -1.90 6.01 8.94
N ASN A 50 -3.20 5.81 8.79
CA ASN A 50 -3.79 4.47 8.72
C ASN A 50 -3.31 3.71 7.47
N VAL A 51 -3.35 4.34 6.29
CA VAL A 51 -2.85 3.76 5.04
C VAL A 51 -1.36 3.42 5.15
N HIS A 52 -0.55 4.32 5.71
CA HIS A 52 0.87 4.06 5.97
C HIS A 52 1.08 2.82 6.86
N ALA A 53 0.33 2.69 7.96
CA ALA A 53 0.42 1.54 8.86
C ALA A 53 0.03 0.23 8.16
N LYS A 54 -1.04 0.24 7.37
CA LYS A 54 -1.47 -0.93 6.59
C LYS A 54 -0.42 -1.33 5.55
N LEU A 55 0.20 -0.37 4.85
CA LEU A 55 1.29 -0.62 3.88
C LEU A 55 2.53 -1.19 4.56
N LYS A 56 2.88 -0.66 5.73
CA LYS A 56 4.02 -1.16 6.51
C LYS A 56 3.80 -2.59 6.97
N ARG A 57 2.58 -2.92 7.45
CA ARG A 57 2.21 -4.30 7.85
C ARG A 57 2.27 -5.25 6.66
N ALA A 58 1.67 -4.87 5.53
CA ALA A 58 1.69 -5.68 4.32
C ALA A 58 3.11 -5.94 3.78
N ALA A 59 4.01 -4.96 3.91
CA ALA A 59 5.42 -5.12 3.55
C ALA A 59 6.15 -6.08 4.52
N ALA A 60 5.85 -6.03 5.82
CA ALA A 60 6.43 -6.90 6.83
C ALA A 60 5.92 -8.35 6.75
N THR A 61 4.70 -8.57 6.27
CA THR A 61 4.11 -9.91 6.08
C THR A 61 4.54 -10.59 4.79
N LYS A 62 5.43 -10.01 3.97
CA LYS A 62 6.09 -10.80 2.91
C LYS A 62 6.94 -11.87 3.62
N PRO A 63 6.65 -13.17 3.46
CA PRO A 63 7.55 -14.19 3.98
C PRO A 63 8.91 -13.94 3.33
N ALA A 64 9.96 -13.92 4.15
CA ALA A 64 11.33 -13.99 3.65
C ALA A 64 11.37 -15.15 2.66
N ARG A 65 11.65 -14.85 1.40
CA ARG A 65 11.75 -15.83 0.34
C ARG A 65 12.97 -16.71 0.64
N GLY A 66 12.75 -17.82 1.36
CA GLY A 66 13.82 -18.75 1.72
C GLY A 66 13.72 -19.38 3.12
N ALA A 67 12.55 -19.87 3.53
CA ALA A 67 12.46 -20.84 4.63
C ALA A 67 11.86 -22.14 4.07
N LEU A 68 12.71 -22.88 3.35
CA LEU A 68 12.59 -24.30 3.05
C LEU A 68 13.87 -24.97 3.55
#